data_AF-A0A174YMJ3-F1
#
_entry.id   AF-A0A174YMJ3-F1
#
_cell.length_a   1.000
_cell.length_b   1.000
_cell.length_c   1.000
_cell.angle_alpha   90.00
_cell.angle_beta   90.00
_cell.angle_gamma   90.00
#
_symmetry.space_group_name_H-M   'P 1'
#
loop_
_entity.id
_entity.type
_entity.pdbx_description
1 polymer ?
#
loop_
_entity_poly.entity_id
_entity_poly.type
_entity_poly.pdbx_seq_one_letter_code
_entity_poly.pdbx_strand_id
1 'polypeptide(L)'
;MKDKKTGLIQALIGAVILIIGIVLCVNTYIVKGNKAYAFSLLVTILGIVILIAGLYRTFSKKERKPVDAKVIAQAALCAALCYVGATFIKIDIPVGTERTMFHFGNVFCVLAALLIGGEWGGLAGAIGMTISDLSTAYVTSAPKTFILKLCIGLIVGFVAHKLFHLSKEHSAKYVTVATVVSSICGMAFNIVADPVVGYFYKTYLLGVPQDLAKTLAKIGAITTSVNAVIAVIVASIIYLALRPAMKKLNMLRDL
;
A
#
# COMPACT_ATOMS: atom_id res chain seq x y z
N MET A 1 0.78 6.62 -35.02
CA MET A 1 2.21 6.99 -34.91
C MET A 1 2.49 8.10 -33.90
N LYS A 2 1.70 9.19 -33.86
CA LYS A 2 1.89 10.33 -32.93
C LYS A 2 1.88 9.90 -31.45
N ASP A 3 0.95 9.03 -31.06
CA ASP A 3 0.79 8.57 -29.67
C ASP A 3 1.97 7.73 -29.16
N LYS A 4 2.54 6.90 -30.03
CA LYS A 4 3.72 6.06 -29.74
C LYS A 4 5.00 6.90 -29.57
N LYS A 5 5.16 7.94 -30.39
CA LYS A 5 6.30 8.88 -30.26
C LYS A 5 6.22 9.67 -28.95
N THR A 6 5.02 10.13 -28.58
CA THR A 6 4.78 10.80 -27.29
C THR A 6 5.01 9.85 -26.11
N GLY A 7 4.57 8.59 -26.21
CA GLY A 7 4.83 7.56 -25.20
C GLY A 7 6.33 7.29 -24.99
N LEU A 8 7.10 7.21 -26.07
CA LEU A 8 8.54 6.97 -25.99
C LEU A 8 9.28 8.13 -25.33
N ILE A 9 8.92 9.38 -25.68
CA ILE A 9 9.47 10.59 -25.04
C ILE A 9 9.15 10.58 -23.55
N GLN A 10 7.91 10.26 -23.19
CA GLN A 10 7.50 10.15 -21.79
C GLN A 10 8.29 9.07 -21.04
N ALA A 11 8.51 7.91 -21.66
CA ALA A 11 9.31 6.83 -21.07
C ALA A 11 10.76 7.27 -20.84
N LEU A 12 11.38 7.98 -21.80
CA LEU A 12 12.73 8.51 -21.66
C LEU A 12 12.84 9.54 -20.52
N ILE A 13 11.89 10.47 -20.43
CA ILE A 13 11.82 11.43 -19.32
C ILE A 13 11.72 10.70 -17.99
N GLY A 14 10.83 9.70 -17.89
CA GLY A 14 10.67 8.87 -16.70
C GLY A 14 11.96 8.14 -16.32
N ALA A 15 12.66 7.56 -17.29
CA ALA A 15 13.94 6.88 -17.06
C ALA A 15 15.02 7.83 -16.53
N VAL A 16 15.14 9.03 -17.09
CA VAL A 16 16.11 10.04 -16.61
C VAL A 16 15.79 10.47 -15.18
N ILE A 17 14.53 10.81 -14.88
CA ILE A 17 14.09 11.18 -13.53
C ILE A 17 14.33 10.03 -12.54
N LEU A 18 14.08 8.79 -12.95
CA LEU A 18 14.33 7.61 -12.14
C LEU A 18 15.82 7.46 -11.80
N ILE A 19 16.71 7.59 -12.79
CA ILE A 19 18.17 7.53 -12.57
C ILE A 19 18.60 8.63 -11.60
N ILE A 20 18.12 9.87 -11.80
CA ILE A 20 18.40 10.99 -10.89
C ILE A 20 17.93 10.64 -9.46
N GLY A 21 16.70 10.16 -9.31
CA GLY A 21 16.14 9.77 -8.01
C GLY A 21 16.98 8.69 -7.31
N ILE A 22 17.39 7.64 -8.04
CA ILE A 22 18.21 6.55 -7.49
C ILE A 22 19.58 7.07 -7.03
N VAL A 23 20.24 7.89 -7.84
CA VAL A 23 21.54 8.49 -7.48
C VAL A 23 21.38 9.37 -6.23
N LEU A 24 20.32 10.18 -6.17
CA LEU A 24 20.02 10.99 -4.99
C LEU A 24 19.76 10.13 -3.76
N CYS A 25 19.02 9.03 -3.89
CA CYS A 25 18.77 8.08 -2.80
C CYS A 25 20.09 7.52 -2.26
N VAL A 26 21.00 7.04 -3.11
CA VAL A 26 22.31 6.52 -2.71
C VAL A 26 23.13 7.57 -1.95
N ASN A 27 23.14 8.81 -2.43
CA ASN A 27 23.94 9.89 -1.84
C ASN A 27 23.34 10.45 -0.54
N THR A 28 22.01 10.47 -0.42
CA THR A 28 21.32 11.01 0.76
C THR A 28 21.07 9.96 1.84
N TYR A 29 21.28 8.68 1.52
CA TYR A 29 21.05 7.54 2.41
C TYR A 29 21.86 7.60 3.71
N ILE A 30 23.09 8.12 3.66
CA ILE A 30 24.03 8.13 4.80
C ILE A 30 23.57 9.08 5.92
N VAL A 31 22.68 10.03 5.61
CA VAL A 31 22.14 10.98 6.60
C VAL A 31 20.81 10.44 7.13
N LYS A 32 20.88 9.58 8.16
CA LYS A 32 19.68 9.02 8.82
C LYS A 32 18.71 10.13 9.23
N GLY A 33 17.45 10.04 8.76
CA GLY A 33 16.36 10.97 9.12
C GLY A 33 16.21 12.21 8.22
N ASN A 34 16.84 12.24 7.06
CA ASN A 34 16.90 13.47 6.24
C ASN A 34 15.66 13.67 5.35
N LYS A 35 15.10 14.88 5.38
CA LYS A 35 14.15 15.40 4.37
C LYS A 35 14.68 15.20 2.93
N ALA A 36 16.01 15.23 2.75
CA ALA A 36 16.65 14.97 1.47
C ALA A 36 16.44 13.52 0.98
N TYR A 37 16.44 12.52 1.85
CA TYR A 37 16.18 11.13 1.45
C TYR A 37 14.70 10.93 1.09
N ALA A 38 13.78 11.56 1.85
CA ALA A 38 12.36 11.58 1.49
C ALA A 38 12.12 12.21 0.12
N PHE A 39 12.76 13.35 -0.17
CA PHE A 39 12.71 14.00 -1.48
C PHE A 39 13.28 13.11 -2.60
N SER A 40 14.41 12.44 -2.33
CA SER A 40 15.03 11.50 -3.28
C SER A 40 14.11 10.34 -3.63
N LEU A 41 13.41 9.78 -2.63
CA LEU A 41 12.40 8.75 -2.84
C LEU A 41 11.21 9.26 -3.65
N LEU A 42 10.72 10.48 -3.38
CA LEU A 42 9.64 11.10 -4.16
C LEU A 42 10.04 11.27 -5.64
N VAL A 43 11.26 11.74 -5.91
CA VAL A 43 11.78 11.85 -7.28
C VAL A 43 11.86 10.47 -7.94
N THR A 44 12.33 9.45 -7.21
CA THR A 44 12.39 8.06 -7.68
C THR A 44 10.99 7.54 -8.05
N ILE A 45 10.01 7.71 -7.15
CA ILE A 45 8.61 7.30 -7.37
C ILE A 45 8.02 8.01 -8.58
N LEU A 46 8.24 9.32 -8.71
CA LEU A 46 7.78 10.10 -9.86
C LEU A 46 8.38 9.58 -11.17
N GLY A 47 9.69 9.28 -11.17
CA GLY A 47 10.37 8.67 -12.31
C GLY A 47 9.76 7.33 -12.71
N ILE A 48 9.49 6.44 -11.75
CA ILE A 48 8.83 5.15 -11.98
C ILE A 48 7.44 5.33 -12.59
N VAL A 49 6.61 6.22 -12.03
CA VAL A 49 5.25 6.45 -12.51
C VAL A 49 5.24 6.98 -13.94
N ILE A 50 6.10 7.96 -14.26
CA ILE A 50 6.22 8.52 -15.60
C ILE A 50 6.73 7.46 -16.58
N LEU A 51 7.73 6.67 -16.17
CA LEU A 51 8.29 5.58 -16.98
C LEU A 51 7.23 4.53 -17.31
N ILE A 52 6.52 4.01 -16.31
CA ILE A 52 5.44 3.02 -16.50
C ILE A 52 4.35 3.60 -17.41
N ALA A 53 3.93 4.85 -17.18
CA ALA A 53 2.92 5.49 -18.01
C ALA A 53 3.37 5.67 -19.47
N GLY A 54 4.63 6.03 -19.69
CA GLY A 54 5.25 6.15 -21.02
C GLY A 54 5.37 4.79 -21.72
N LEU A 55 5.86 3.77 -21.03
CA LEU A 55 5.95 2.40 -21.55
C LEU A 55 4.57 1.85 -21.89
N TYR A 56 3.59 2.02 -21.00
CA TYR A 56 2.21 1.60 -21.25
C TYR A 56 1.64 2.29 -22.49
N ARG A 57 1.85 3.60 -22.65
CA ARG A 57 1.40 4.34 -23.85
C ARG A 57 2.10 3.90 -25.13
N THR A 58 3.36 3.46 -25.01
CA THR A 58 4.16 3.02 -26.17
C THR A 58 3.79 1.62 -26.65
N PHE A 59 3.51 0.72 -25.71
CA PHE A 59 3.35 -0.71 -25.98
C PHE A 59 1.91 -1.23 -25.86
N SER A 60 1.04 -0.55 -25.11
CA SER A 60 -0.37 -0.96 -25.00
C SER A 60 -1.11 -0.62 -26.29
N LYS A 61 -1.68 -1.64 -26.92
CA LYS A 61 -2.61 -1.49 -28.05
C LYS A 61 -4.06 -1.26 -27.59
N LYS A 62 -4.33 -1.33 -26.28
CA LYS A 62 -5.67 -1.12 -25.71
C LYS A 62 -5.91 0.37 -25.47
N GLU A 63 -7.07 0.84 -25.92
CA GLU A 63 -7.57 2.16 -25.51
C GLU A 63 -7.73 2.21 -23.99
N ARG A 64 -7.37 3.36 -23.41
CA ARG A 64 -7.55 3.62 -21.99
C ARG A 64 -9.05 3.70 -21.72
N LYS A 65 -9.58 2.72 -20.99
CA LYS A 65 -10.94 2.83 -20.47
C LYS A 65 -10.96 3.96 -19.44
N PRO A 66 -11.90 4.91 -19.53
CA PRO A 66 -12.06 5.93 -18.50
C PRO A 66 -12.36 5.23 -17.17
N VAL A 67 -11.70 5.69 -16.11
CA VAL A 67 -11.98 5.25 -14.74
C VAL A 67 -13.12 6.11 -14.22
N ASP A 68 -14.12 5.48 -13.62
CA ASP A 68 -15.24 6.19 -12.98
C ASP A 68 -14.71 7.14 -11.90
N ALA A 69 -15.13 8.40 -11.96
CA ALA A 69 -14.78 9.43 -10.98
C ALA A 69 -15.10 9.01 -9.53
N LYS A 70 -16.17 8.23 -9.32
CA LYS A 70 -16.51 7.67 -8.00
C LYS A 70 -15.41 6.78 -7.46
N VAL A 71 -14.82 5.93 -8.29
CA VAL A 71 -13.74 5.02 -7.90
C VAL A 71 -12.49 5.81 -7.52
N ILE A 72 -12.15 6.85 -8.30
CA ILE A 72 -11.02 7.72 -7.99
C ILE A 72 -11.25 8.46 -6.67
N ALA A 73 -12.45 9.03 -6.46
CA ALA A 73 -12.79 9.75 -5.24
C ALA A 73 -12.72 8.83 -4.01
N GLN A 74 -13.25 7.61 -4.11
CA GLN A 74 -13.17 6.62 -3.03
C GLN A 74 -11.73 6.17 -2.78
N ALA A 75 -10.94 5.91 -3.82
CA ALA A 75 -9.54 5.55 -3.68
C ALA A 75 -8.73 6.66 -3.00
N ALA A 76 -8.96 7.92 -3.38
CA ALA A 76 -8.32 9.08 -2.76
C ALA A 76 -8.72 9.23 -1.28
N LEU A 77 -10.01 9.09 -0.95
CA LEU A 77 -10.49 9.11 0.44
C LEU A 77 -9.89 7.97 1.25
N CYS A 78 -9.87 6.75 0.73
CA CYS A 78 -9.25 5.60 1.37
C CYS A 78 -7.74 5.79 1.56
N ALA A 79 -7.04 6.39 0.60
CA ALA A 79 -5.62 6.72 0.73
C ALA A 79 -5.39 7.74 1.85
N ALA A 80 -6.24 8.78 1.94
CA ALA A 80 -6.20 9.73 3.04
C ALA A 80 -6.47 9.06 4.39
N LEU A 81 -7.43 8.14 4.48
CA LEU A 81 -7.69 7.36 5.69
C LEU A 81 -6.49 6.46 6.06
N CYS A 82 -5.86 5.80 5.09
CA CYS A 82 -4.65 5.01 5.32
C CYS A 82 -3.51 5.88 5.86
N TYR A 83 -3.33 7.08 5.29
CA TYR A 83 -2.37 8.07 5.78
C TYR A 83 -2.67 8.50 7.21
N VAL A 84 -3.91 8.89 7.50
CA VAL A 84 -4.34 9.33 8.84
C VAL A 84 -4.17 8.20 9.87
N GLY A 85 -4.60 6.99 9.51
CA GLY A 85 -4.49 5.81 10.36
C GLY A 85 -3.05 5.37 10.60
N ALA A 86 -2.14 5.62 9.66
CA ALA A 86 -0.72 5.32 9.84
C ALA A 86 0.03 6.45 10.59
N THR A 87 -0.36 7.70 10.39
CA THR A 87 0.39 8.86 10.91
C THR A 87 -0.07 9.29 12.29
N PHE A 88 -1.39 9.34 12.52
CA PHE A 88 -1.97 9.95 13.71
C PHE A 88 -2.61 8.93 14.65
N ILE A 89 -3.12 7.81 14.12
CA ILE A 89 -3.71 6.74 14.93
C ILE A 89 -2.68 5.62 15.10
N LYS A 90 -1.60 5.95 15.81
CA LYS A 90 -0.48 5.05 16.02
C LYS A 90 0.12 5.17 17.42
N ILE A 91 0.87 4.15 17.80
CA ILE A 91 1.74 4.11 18.96
C ILE A 91 3.12 3.70 18.48
N ASP A 92 4.09 4.62 18.56
CA ASP A 92 5.47 4.36 18.18
C ASP A 92 6.16 3.51 19.25
N ILE A 93 6.85 2.46 18.81
CA ILE A 93 7.62 1.53 19.63
C ILE A 93 9.10 1.68 19.25
N PRO A 94 9.92 2.32 20.11
CA PRO A 94 11.35 2.45 19.85
C PRO A 94 12.05 1.10 20.02
N VAL A 95 12.98 0.78 19.11
CA VAL A 95 13.75 -0.46 19.11
C VAL A 95 15.22 -0.13 18.83
N GLY A 96 15.95 0.23 19.88
CA GLY A 96 17.32 0.73 19.75
C GLY A 96 17.36 2.02 18.91
N THR A 97 18.15 2.01 17.82
CA THR A 97 18.20 3.13 16.86
C THR A 97 17.07 3.13 15.84
N GLU A 98 16.26 2.07 15.82
CA GLU A 98 15.19 1.83 14.86
C GLU A 98 13.83 1.97 15.55
N ARG A 99 12.75 1.93 14.76
CA ARG A 99 11.38 2.07 15.26
C ARG A 99 10.46 1.11 14.53
N THR A 100 9.39 0.71 15.22
CA THR A 100 8.21 0.07 14.66
C THR A 100 6.98 0.70 15.31
N MET A 101 5.78 0.44 14.82
CA MET A 101 4.57 1.05 15.35
C MET A 101 3.38 0.11 15.33
N PHE A 102 2.52 0.27 16.34
CA PHE A 102 1.12 -0.11 16.20
C PHE A 102 0.39 1.00 15.46
N HIS A 103 -0.42 0.67 14.45
CA HIS A 103 -1.08 1.70 13.64
C HIS A 103 -2.36 1.17 12.97
N PHE A 104 -3.25 2.09 12.61
CA PHE A 104 -4.53 1.78 11.95
C PHE A 104 -4.46 1.83 10.43
N GLY A 105 -3.32 2.19 9.83
CA GLY A 105 -3.16 2.22 8.37
C GLY A 105 -3.58 0.91 7.66
N ASN A 106 -3.27 -0.25 8.24
CA ASN A 106 -3.70 -1.54 7.67
C ASN A 106 -5.22 -1.75 7.73
N VAL A 107 -5.91 -1.22 8.75
CA VAL A 107 -7.37 -1.26 8.87
C VAL A 107 -8.00 -0.64 7.62
N PHE A 108 -7.55 0.56 7.27
CA PHE A 108 -8.10 1.30 6.14
C PHE A 108 -7.66 0.72 4.79
N CYS A 109 -6.50 0.07 4.71
CA CYS A 109 -6.06 -0.64 3.51
C CYS A 109 -6.97 -1.85 3.21
N VAL A 110 -7.25 -2.66 4.24
CA VAL A 110 -8.16 -3.81 4.12
C VAL A 110 -9.56 -3.32 3.78
N LEU A 111 -10.06 -2.29 4.47
CA LEU A 111 -11.35 -1.68 4.19
C LEU A 111 -11.45 -1.18 2.74
N ALA A 112 -10.41 -0.50 2.23
CA ALA A 112 -10.37 -0.03 0.85
C ALA A 112 -10.50 -1.19 -0.14
N ALA A 113 -9.75 -2.27 0.06
CA ALA A 113 -9.83 -3.44 -0.81
C ALA A 113 -11.22 -4.11 -0.79
N LEU A 114 -11.87 -4.16 0.38
CA LEU A 114 -13.23 -4.67 0.52
C LEU A 114 -14.28 -3.77 -0.18
N LEU A 115 -14.10 -2.45 -0.17
CA LEU A 115 -15.06 -1.50 -0.75
C LEU A 115 -14.91 -1.31 -2.28
N ILE A 116 -13.68 -1.16 -2.77
CA ILE A 116 -13.42 -0.72 -4.15
C ILE A 116 -12.53 -1.68 -4.96
N GLY A 117 -12.22 -2.85 -4.39
CA GLY A 117 -11.51 -3.93 -5.05
C GLY A 117 -10.00 -3.88 -4.86
N GLY A 118 -9.32 -4.94 -5.28
CA GLY A 118 -7.91 -5.14 -4.94
C GLY A 118 -6.96 -4.13 -5.58
N GLU A 119 -7.22 -3.74 -6.83
CA GLU A 119 -6.37 -2.80 -7.56
C GLU A 119 -6.41 -1.40 -6.93
N TRP A 120 -7.60 -0.80 -6.83
CA TRP A 120 -7.76 0.55 -6.29
C TRP A 120 -7.62 0.60 -4.78
N GLY A 121 -8.09 -0.42 -4.07
CA GLY A 121 -7.93 -0.52 -2.61
C GLY A 121 -6.47 -0.76 -2.21
N GLY A 122 -5.75 -1.62 -2.93
CA GLY A 122 -4.32 -1.84 -2.73
C GLY A 122 -3.49 -0.60 -3.06
N LEU A 123 -3.78 0.09 -4.16
CA LEU A 123 -3.14 1.36 -4.47
C LEU A 123 -3.43 2.43 -3.40
N ALA A 124 -4.68 2.54 -2.93
CA ALA A 124 -5.04 3.47 -1.87
C ALA A 124 -4.24 3.21 -0.58
N GLY A 125 -4.18 1.94 -0.15
CA GLY A 125 -3.39 1.52 1.00
C GLY A 125 -1.89 1.79 0.84
N ALA A 126 -1.33 1.38 -0.29
CA ALA A 126 0.08 1.59 -0.63
C ALA A 126 0.46 3.08 -0.63
N ILE A 127 -0.30 3.91 -1.33
CA ILE A 127 -0.04 5.35 -1.44
C ILE A 127 -0.18 6.01 -0.06
N GLY A 128 -1.30 5.79 0.64
CA GLY A 128 -1.56 6.45 1.92
C GLY A 128 -0.51 6.15 2.98
N MET A 129 -0.12 4.88 3.13
CA MET A 129 0.92 4.50 4.09
C MET A 129 2.32 4.90 3.64
N THR A 130 2.60 4.93 2.35
CA THR A 130 3.89 5.43 1.84
C THR A 130 4.05 6.93 2.12
N ILE A 131 2.99 7.72 1.96
CA ILE A 131 3.02 9.14 2.32
C ILE A 131 3.28 9.31 3.82
N SER A 132 2.68 8.46 4.66
CA SER A 132 2.92 8.45 6.11
C SER A 132 4.39 8.16 6.44
N ASP A 133 4.99 7.16 5.79
CA ASP A 133 6.39 6.84 6.01
C ASP A 133 7.31 7.98 5.54
N LEU A 134 7.02 8.57 4.38
CA LEU A 134 7.79 9.69 3.82
C LEU A 134 7.71 10.97 4.67
N SER A 135 6.63 11.17 5.43
CA SER A 135 6.42 12.35 6.29
C SER A 135 6.91 12.17 7.72
N THR A 136 7.42 10.98 8.08
CA THR A 136 7.77 10.63 9.47
C THR A 136 9.17 10.01 9.57
N ALA A 137 9.52 9.55 10.77
CA ALA A 137 10.79 8.84 11.02
C ALA A 137 10.90 7.47 10.31
N TYR A 138 9.85 7.04 9.60
CA TYR A 138 9.79 5.75 8.89
C TYR A 138 10.17 5.83 7.41
N VAL A 139 10.77 6.94 6.95
CA VAL A 139 11.11 7.20 5.54
C VAL A 139 11.86 6.06 4.85
N THR A 140 12.76 5.37 5.56
CA THR A 140 13.51 4.23 4.99
C THR A 140 12.63 3.02 4.71
N SER A 141 11.47 2.90 5.36
CA SER A 141 10.48 1.84 5.15
C SER A 141 9.52 2.12 4.00
N ALA A 142 9.41 3.37 3.52
CA ALA A 142 8.46 3.75 2.47
C ALA A 142 8.46 2.82 1.24
N PRO A 143 9.62 2.41 0.66
CA PRO A 143 9.63 1.48 -0.47
C PRO A 143 9.05 0.11 -0.17
N LYS A 144 9.42 -0.49 0.97
CA LYS A 144 8.86 -1.79 1.38
C LYS A 144 7.38 -1.69 1.70
N THR A 145 6.95 -0.58 2.31
CA THR A 145 5.56 -0.33 2.66
C THR A 145 4.71 -0.28 1.40
N PHE A 146 5.10 0.48 0.38
CA PHE A 146 4.34 0.53 -0.88
C PHE A 146 4.03 -0.86 -1.44
N ILE A 147 5.07 -1.71 -1.56
CA ILE A 147 4.95 -3.05 -2.14
C ILE A 147 4.06 -3.95 -1.27
N LEU A 148 4.34 -4.01 0.04
CA LEU A 148 3.61 -4.89 0.95
C LEU A 148 2.13 -4.51 1.03
N LYS A 149 1.82 -3.21 1.12
CA LYS A 149 0.44 -2.75 1.26
C LYS A 149 -0.35 -2.90 -0.04
N LEU A 150 0.31 -2.74 -1.19
CA LEU A 150 -0.30 -3.09 -2.47
C LEU A 150 -0.67 -4.58 -2.51
N CYS A 151 0.24 -5.46 -2.10
CA CYS A 151 -0.01 -6.91 -2.04
C CYS A 151 -1.18 -7.25 -1.09
N ILE A 152 -1.25 -6.63 0.10
CA ILE A 152 -2.39 -6.81 1.02
C ILE A 152 -3.70 -6.49 0.30
N GLY A 153 -3.81 -5.31 -0.32
CA GLY A 153 -5.05 -4.92 -0.98
C GLY A 153 -5.41 -5.83 -2.15
N LEU A 154 -4.42 -6.23 -2.97
CA LEU A 154 -4.63 -7.18 -4.07
C LEU A 154 -5.15 -8.53 -3.56
N ILE A 155 -4.57 -9.07 -2.48
CA ILE A 155 -4.99 -10.35 -1.89
C ILE A 155 -6.40 -10.22 -1.31
N VAL A 156 -6.66 -9.22 -0.45
CA VAL A 156 -7.98 -9.02 0.16
C VAL A 156 -9.04 -8.84 -0.92
N GLY A 157 -8.78 -7.99 -1.91
CA GLY A 157 -9.73 -7.71 -2.98
C GLY A 157 -9.96 -8.90 -3.90
N PHE A 158 -8.93 -9.70 -4.19
CA PHE A 158 -9.08 -10.95 -4.94
C PHE A 158 -9.98 -11.94 -4.20
N VAL A 159 -9.68 -12.21 -2.92
CA VAL A 159 -10.47 -13.16 -2.13
C VAL A 159 -11.91 -12.65 -1.97
N ALA A 160 -12.10 -11.38 -1.64
CA ALA A 160 -13.42 -10.79 -1.44
C ALA A 160 -14.27 -10.80 -2.72
N HIS A 161 -13.72 -10.32 -3.83
CA HIS A 161 -14.53 -10.03 -5.03
C HIS A 161 -14.44 -11.10 -6.11
N LYS A 162 -13.30 -11.81 -6.24
CA LYS A 162 -13.14 -12.87 -7.26
C LYS A 162 -13.50 -14.25 -6.74
N LEU A 163 -13.23 -14.56 -5.48
CA LEU A 163 -13.62 -15.85 -4.90
C LEU A 163 -15.01 -15.77 -4.27
N PHE A 164 -15.21 -14.85 -3.34
CA PHE A 164 -16.47 -14.74 -2.60
C PHE A 164 -17.55 -13.90 -3.31
N HIS A 165 -17.22 -13.18 -4.38
CA HIS A 165 -18.18 -12.34 -5.11
C HIS A 165 -18.95 -11.39 -4.17
N LEU A 166 -18.24 -10.76 -3.23
CA LEU A 166 -18.79 -9.98 -2.13
C LEU A 166 -19.63 -8.76 -2.58
N SER A 167 -19.37 -8.28 -3.79
CA SER A 167 -20.13 -7.23 -4.49
C SER A 167 -21.62 -7.61 -4.70
N LYS A 168 -21.92 -8.91 -4.87
CA LYS A 168 -23.26 -9.42 -5.20
C LYS A 168 -24.19 -9.53 -3.99
N GLU A 169 -25.45 -9.91 -4.23
CA GLU A 169 -26.41 -10.19 -3.16
C GLU A 169 -26.16 -11.56 -2.52
N HIS A 170 -26.08 -11.54 -1.19
CA HIS A 170 -25.77 -12.70 -0.35
C HIS A 170 -26.42 -12.52 1.02
N SER A 171 -26.59 -13.62 1.77
CA SER A 171 -27.07 -13.55 3.15
C SER A 171 -26.09 -12.80 4.06
N ALA A 172 -26.60 -12.18 5.13
CA ALA A 172 -25.77 -11.44 6.08
C ALA A 172 -24.64 -12.31 6.65
N LYS A 173 -24.92 -13.59 6.96
CA LYS A 173 -23.92 -14.55 7.43
C LYS A 173 -22.80 -14.77 6.41
N TYR A 174 -23.15 -14.93 5.14
CA TYR A 174 -22.16 -15.12 4.09
C TYR A 174 -21.27 -13.87 3.93
N VAL A 175 -21.88 -12.67 3.89
CA VAL A 175 -21.14 -11.41 3.78
C VAL A 175 -20.16 -11.26 4.95
N THR A 176 -20.58 -11.56 6.18
CA THR A 176 -19.71 -11.53 7.36
C THR A 176 -18.54 -12.49 7.22
N VAL A 177 -18.79 -13.75 6.88
CA VAL A 177 -17.73 -14.77 6.72
C VAL A 177 -16.75 -14.36 5.62
N ALA A 178 -17.26 -13.98 4.44
CA ALA A 178 -16.43 -13.57 3.31
C ALA A 178 -15.57 -12.34 3.65
N THR A 179 -16.12 -11.36 4.37
CA THR A 179 -15.39 -10.17 4.82
C THR A 179 -14.24 -10.54 5.75
N VAL A 180 -14.52 -11.36 6.77
CA VAL A 180 -13.52 -11.77 7.77
C VAL A 180 -12.43 -12.63 7.13
N VAL A 181 -12.81 -13.64 6.33
CA VAL A 181 -11.85 -14.52 5.65
C VAL A 181 -10.95 -13.73 4.69
N SER A 182 -11.53 -12.83 3.89
CA SER A 182 -10.74 -11.99 2.97
C SER A 182 -9.74 -11.10 3.71
N SER A 183 -10.16 -10.51 4.84
CA SER A 183 -9.30 -9.70 5.70
C SER A 183 -8.16 -10.52 6.31
N ILE A 184 -8.46 -11.75 6.78
CA ILE A 184 -7.46 -12.68 7.31
C ILE A 184 -6.44 -13.05 6.24
N CYS A 185 -6.86 -13.34 5.00
CA CYS A 185 -5.91 -13.69 3.92
C CYS A 185 -4.87 -12.59 3.68
N GLY A 186 -5.30 -11.33 3.58
CA GLY A 186 -4.38 -10.20 3.42
C GLY A 186 -3.47 -9.97 4.62
N MET A 187 -4.02 -10.10 5.84
CA MET A 187 -3.24 -9.87 7.05
C MET A 187 -2.29 -11.03 7.39
N ALA A 188 -2.65 -12.28 7.09
CA ALA A 188 -1.78 -13.43 7.23
C ALA A 188 -0.55 -13.30 6.31
N PHE A 189 -0.75 -12.82 5.07
CA PHE A 189 0.36 -12.43 4.21
C PHE A 189 1.27 -11.39 4.89
N ASN A 190 0.71 -10.32 5.45
CA ASN A 190 1.51 -9.25 6.05
C ASN A 190 2.28 -9.69 7.31
N ILE A 191 1.73 -10.61 8.11
CA ILE A 191 2.40 -11.18 9.29
C ILE A 191 3.72 -11.87 8.90
N VAL A 192 3.75 -12.54 7.75
CA VAL A 192 4.94 -13.23 7.26
C VAL A 192 5.82 -12.29 6.44
N ALA A 193 5.22 -11.56 5.50
CA ALA A 193 5.94 -10.78 4.51
C ALA A 193 6.66 -9.58 5.12
N ASP A 194 6.07 -8.85 6.06
CA ASP A 194 6.72 -7.64 6.62
C ASP A 194 8.00 -7.95 7.41
N PRO A 195 8.04 -8.96 8.31
CA PRO A 195 9.28 -9.33 8.99
C PRO A 195 10.33 -9.90 8.03
N VAL A 196 9.92 -10.74 7.08
CA VAL A 196 10.83 -11.37 6.10
C VAL A 196 11.44 -10.31 5.18
N VAL A 197 10.60 -9.54 4.49
CA VAL A 197 11.05 -8.47 3.61
C VAL A 197 11.82 -7.42 4.42
N GLY A 198 11.37 -7.09 5.63
CA GLY A 198 12.08 -6.19 6.53
C GLY A 198 13.49 -6.67 6.89
N TYR A 199 13.68 -7.96 7.17
CA TYR A 199 15.00 -8.54 7.43
C TYR A 199 15.92 -8.42 6.21
N PHE A 200 15.47 -8.87 5.03
CA PHE A 200 16.26 -8.82 3.80
C PHE A 200 16.56 -7.37 3.39
N TYR A 201 15.56 -6.49 3.46
CA TYR A 201 15.70 -5.07 3.15
C TYR A 201 16.73 -4.42 4.08
N LYS A 202 16.61 -4.63 5.39
CA LYS A 202 17.57 -4.06 6.36
C LYS A 202 18.98 -4.63 6.19
N THR A 203 19.11 -5.92 5.91
CA THR A 203 20.41 -6.58 5.79
C THR A 203 21.13 -6.18 4.50
N TYR A 204 20.48 -6.34 3.35
CA TYR A 204 21.15 -6.25 2.05
C TYR A 204 21.06 -4.88 1.41
N LEU A 205 19.94 -4.15 1.61
CA LEU A 205 19.80 -2.81 1.05
C LEU A 205 20.27 -1.73 2.02
N LEU A 206 20.04 -1.93 3.33
CA LEU A 206 20.40 -0.93 4.33
C LEU A 206 21.75 -1.17 5.02
N GLY A 207 22.37 -2.34 4.82
CA GLY A 207 23.66 -2.69 5.42
C GLY A 207 23.62 -2.86 6.94
N VAL A 208 22.45 -3.11 7.53
CA VAL A 208 22.30 -3.33 8.96
C VAL A 208 22.91 -4.68 9.35
N PRO A 209 23.71 -4.77 10.43
CA PRO A 209 24.26 -6.04 10.91
C PRO A 209 23.17 -7.11 11.08
N GLN A 210 23.45 -8.35 10.65
CA GLN A 210 22.46 -9.42 10.58
C GLN A 210 21.79 -9.74 11.93
N ASP A 211 22.54 -9.73 13.03
CA ASP A 211 21.99 -10.00 14.37
C ASP A 211 21.00 -8.92 14.81
N LEU A 212 21.30 -7.66 14.47
CA LEU A 212 20.40 -6.54 14.72
C LEU A 212 19.17 -6.63 13.80
N ALA A 213 19.36 -6.90 12.50
CA ALA A 213 18.26 -7.07 11.55
C ALA A 213 17.31 -8.20 11.96
N LYS A 214 17.85 -9.33 12.45
CA LYS A 214 17.07 -10.46 12.96
C LYS A 214 16.27 -10.10 14.22
N THR A 215 16.86 -9.36 15.13
CA THR A 215 16.18 -8.86 16.34
C THR A 215 15.05 -7.90 15.97
N LEU A 216 15.31 -6.97 15.04
CA LEU A 216 14.30 -6.03 14.53
C LEU A 216 13.16 -6.76 13.82
N ALA A 217 13.45 -7.80 13.05
CA ALA A 217 12.44 -8.61 12.39
C ALA A 217 11.52 -9.32 13.39
N LYS A 218 12.06 -9.86 14.50
CA LYS A 218 11.26 -10.48 15.57
C LYS A 218 10.32 -9.48 16.24
N ILE A 219 10.83 -8.28 16.57
CA ILE A 219 10.00 -7.23 17.20
C ILE A 219 8.97 -6.70 16.20
N GLY A 220 9.37 -6.52 14.94
CA GLY A 220 8.48 -6.22 13.82
C GLY A 220 7.35 -7.24 13.70
N ALA A 221 7.65 -8.54 13.81
CA ALA A 221 6.68 -9.63 13.76
C ALA A 221 5.61 -9.51 14.86
N ILE A 222 5.98 -9.07 16.06
CA ILE A 222 5.01 -8.81 17.14
C ILE A 222 4.09 -7.66 16.75
N THR A 223 4.67 -6.53 16.34
CA THR A 223 3.89 -5.32 16.03
C THR A 223 2.97 -5.49 14.84
N THR A 224 3.44 -6.14 13.77
CA THR A 224 2.63 -6.44 12.60
C THR A 224 1.50 -7.42 12.91
N SER A 225 1.71 -8.37 13.84
CA SER A 225 0.67 -9.33 14.27
C SER A 225 -0.46 -8.65 15.02
N VAL A 226 -0.15 -7.71 15.92
CA VAL A 226 -1.17 -6.91 16.59
C VAL A 226 -1.92 -6.04 15.58
N ASN A 227 -1.19 -5.36 14.68
CA ASN A 227 -1.80 -4.55 13.62
C ASN A 227 -2.71 -5.40 12.71
N ALA A 228 -2.34 -6.65 12.44
CA ALA A 228 -3.13 -7.61 11.69
C ALA A 228 -4.45 -7.97 12.39
N VAL A 229 -4.40 -8.31 13.68
CA VAL A 229 -5.61 -8.63 14.45
C VAL A 229 -6.55 -7.43 14.49
N ILE A 230 -6.02 -6.23 14.77
CA ILE A 230 -6.81 -4.98 14.78
C ILE A 230 -7.40 -4.72 13.38
N ALA A 231 -6.61 -4.86 12.32
CA ALA A 231 -7.08 -4.67 10.95
C ALA A 231 -8.22 -5.61 10.59
N VAL A 232 -8.12 -6.91 10.90
CA VAL A 232 -9.18 -7.88 10.63
C VAL A 232 -10.47 -7.50 11.35
N ILE A 233 -10.39 -7.21 12.65
CA ILE A 233 -11.57 -6.90 13.47
C ILE A 233 -12.21 -5.59 13.02
N VAL A 234 -11.44 -4.51 13.01
CA VAL A 234 -11.97 -3.16 12.81
C VAL A 234 -12.42 -2.97 11.36
N ALA A 235 -11.65 -3.44 10.37
CA ALA A 235 -12.05 -3.30 8.97
C ALA A 235 -13.32 -4.10 8.67
N SER A 236 -13.47 -5.29 9.26
CA SER A 236 -14.69 -6.10 9.10
C SER A 236 -15.91 -5.41 9.69
N ILE A 237 -15.80 -4.87 10.92
CA ILE A 237 -16.90 -4.13 11.56
C ILE A 237 -17.30 -2.93 10.71
N ILE A 238 -16.33 -2.10 10.31
CA ILE A 238 -16.60 -0.90 9.51
C ILE A 238 -17.21 -1.28 8.15
N TYR A 239 -16.68 -2.29 7.46
CA TYR A 239 -17.20 -2.72 6.17
C TYR A 239 -18.65 -3.20 6.29
N LEU A 240 -18.96 -4.05 7.28
CA LEU A 240 -20.31 -4.57 7.47
C LEU A 240 -21.31 -3.47 7.83
N ALA A 241 -20.89 -2.48 8.61
CA ALA A 241 -21.69 -1.30 8.92
C ALA A 241 -21.93 -0.40 7.70
N LEU A 242 -20.91 -0.20 6.85
CA LEU A 242 -21.00 0.69 5.69
C LEU A 242 -21.70 0.04 4.49
N ARG A 243 -21.58 -1.28 4.32
CA ARG A 243 -22.04 -1.99 3.12
C ARG A 243 -23.51 -1.69 2.75
N PRO A 244 -24.49 -1.69 3.67
CA PRO A 244 -25.89 -1.38 3.33
C PRO A 244 -26.05 0.03 2.74
N ALA A 245 -25.39 1.02 3.34
CA ALA A 245 -25.43 2.41 2.85
C ALA A 245 -24.74 2.54 1.49
N MET A 246 -23.57 1.90 1.31
CA MET A 246 -22.82 1.90 0.05
C MET A 246 -23.61 1.27 -1.09
N LYS A 247 -24.37 0.20 -0.81
CA LYS A 247 -25.29 -0.40 -1.80
C LYS A 247 -26.44 0.53 -2.14
N LYS A 248 -27.12 1.10 -1.14
CA LYS A 248 -28.26 2.01 -1.34
C LYS A 248 -27.89 3.24 -2.18
N LEU A 249 -26.67 3.75 -2.01
CA LEU A 249 -26.17 4.92 -2.75
C LEU A 249 -25.53 4.57 -4.10
N ASN A 250 -25.55 3.30 -4.51
CA ASN A 250 -24.86 2.81 -5.71
C ASN A 250 -23.38 3.24 -5.75
N MET A 251 -22.73 3.09 -4.59
CA MET A 251 -21.32 3.40 -4.33
C MET A 251 -20.48 2.13 -4.10
N LEU A 252 -21.11 0.97 -3.94
CA LEU A 252 -20.40 -0.31 -3.94
C LEU A 252 -20.16 -0.75 -5.38
N ARG A 253 -18.90 -0.97 -5.75
CA ARG A 253 -18.53 -1.31 -7.12
C ARG A 253 -18.91 -2.77 -7.43
N ASP A 254 -19.43 -3.00 -8.63
CA ASP A 254 -19.57 -4.35 -9.17
C ASP A 254 -18.19 -4.82 -9.68
N LEU A 255 -17.66 -5.87 -9.06
CA LEU A 255 -16.26 -6.29 -9.10
C LEU A 255 -16.14 -7.79 -9.34
#